data_AF-A0A7C9CY46-F1
#
_entry.id   AF-A0A7C9CY46-F1
#
_cell.length_a   1.000
_cell.length_b   1.000
_cell.length_c   1.000
_cell.angle_alpha   90.00
_cell.angle_beta   90.00
_cell.angle_gamma   90.00
#
_symmetry.space_group_name_H-M   'P 1'
#
loop_
_entity.id
_entity.type
_entity.pdbx_description
1 polymer ?
#
loop_
_entity_poly.entity_id
_entity_poly.type
_entity_poly.pdbx_seq_one_letter_code
_entity_poly.pdbx_strand_id
1 'polypeptide(L)'
;NVGELVFNLTKNVIYRAAFGSSSSEGQEEFIAILQEFSKLFGAFNIADFIPFLWWVDPNGLNQRLVKARAALDGFIDSIIDEHISYKKKKKPNGVVKEEEDMVDDLLNFYSGDEMGKVSESDDLQNAIKLTRDNIKAIIMDVMFGGTETVASAIEWAMAELLRSPDDLTRVQKELEDVVGLTRRVDESDLDKLTYFRCCIKETLRLHPPIPLLLHETAKEAVVGGYRIPKQ
;
A
#
# COMPACT_ATOMS: atom_id res chain seq x y z
N ASN A 1 1.98 -10.42 -20.27
CA ASN A 1 3.36 -10.27 -19.73
C ASN A 1 3.35 -10.73 -18.26
N VAL A 2 4.39 -11.38 -17.71
CA VAL A 2 4.40 -11.81 -16.29
C VAL A 2 4.28 -10.62 -15.34
N GLY A 3 5.01 -9.53 -15.59
CA GLY A 3 4.93 -8.33 -14.74
C GLY A 3 3.51 -7.76 -14.66
N GLU A 4 2.78 -7.77 -15.77
CA GLU A 4 1.38 -7.33 -15.84
C GLU A 4 0.44 -8.26 -15.04
N LEU A 5 0.67 -9.58 -15.09
CA LEU A 5 -0.12 -10.54 -14.31
C LEU A 5 0.12 -10.37 -12.81
N VAL A 6 1.38 -10.19 -12.42
CA VAL A 6 1.79 -9.97 -11.02
C VAL A 6 1.23 -8.65 -10.50
N PHE A 7 1.33 -7.56 -11.28
CA PHE A 7 0.76 -6.27 -10.93
C PHE A 7 -0.76 -6.35 -10.74
N ASN A 8 -1.47 -7.04 -11.63
CA ASN A 8 -2.92 -7.24 -11.48
C ASN A 8 -3.27 -8.07 -10.25
N LEU A 9 -2.44 -9.07 -9.89
CA LEU A 9 -2.62 -9.85 -8.67
C LEU A 9 -2.44 -8.97 -7.41
N THR A 10 -1.33 -8.24 -7.29
CA THR A 10 -1.06 -7.39 -6.11
C THR A 10 -2.10 -6.29 -5.98
N LYS A 11 -2.47 -5.66 -7.10
CA LYS A 11 -3.62 -4.75 -7.18
C LYS A 11 -4.87 -5.35 -6.56
N ASN A 12 -5.29 -6.53 -7.02
CA ASN A 12 -6.57 -7.11 -6.59
C ASN A 12 -6.55 -7.51 -5.11
N VAL A 13 -5.41 -8.00 -4.61
CA VAL A 13 -5.25 -8.34 -3.19
C VAL A 13 -5.36 -7.09 -2.33
N ILE A 14 -4.59 -6.05 -2.66
CA ILE A 14 -4.57 -4.81 -1.87
C ILE A 14 -5.90 -4.06 -1.98
N TYR A 15 -6.51 -4.00 -3.16
CA TYR A 15 -7.84 -3.40 -3.35
C TYR A 15 -8.90 -4.11 -2.50
N ARG A 16 -8.92 -5.46 -2.52
CA ARG A 16 -9.88 -6.23 -1.72
C ARG A 16 -9.64 -6.09 -0.21
N ALA A 17 -8.39 -6.04 0.22
CA ALA A 17 -8.05 -5.82 1.62
C ALA A 17 -8.44 -4.41 2.09
N ALA A 18 -8.26 -3.41 1.21
CA ALA A 18 -8.56 -2.03 1.52
C ALA A 18 -10.07 -1.71 1.49
N PHE A 19 -10.80 -2.19 0.47
CA PHE A 19 -12.15 -1.74 0.12
C PHE A 19 -13.19 -2.87 0.05
N GLY A 20 -12.81 -4.07 0.49
CA GLY A 20 -13.69 -5.23 0.48
C GLY A 20 -13.97 -5.76 -0.93
N SER A 21 -14.99 -6.61 -1.04
CA SER A 21 -15.46 -7.17 -2.32
C SER A 21 -16.45 -6.26 -3.06
N SER A 22 -16.72 -5.06 -2.55
CA SER A 22 -17.65 -4.08 -3.11
C SER A 22 -17.06 -3.45 -4.37
N SER A 23 -17.69 -3.79 -5.50
CA SER A 23 -17.56 -3.18 -6.82
C SER A 23 -16.16 -3.16 -7.46
N SER A 24 -16.00 -3.97 -8.52
CA SER A 24 -14.92 -3.84 -9.51
C SER A 24 -15.02 -2.57 -10.37
N GLU A 25 -16.10 -1.80 -10.22
CA GLU A 25 -16.38 -0.59 -10.97
C GLU A 25 -15.48 0.54 -10.46
N GLY A 26 -14.70 1.17 -11.36
CA GLY A 26 -13.76 2.23 -11.02
C GLY A 26 -12.35 1.76 -10.57
N GLN A 27 -12.12 0.45 -10.41
CA GLN A 27 -10.80 -0.07 -10.04
C GLN A 27 -9.72 0.27 -11.09
N GLU A 28 -10.04 0.19 -12.37
CA GLU A 28 -9.11 0.55 -13.45
C GLU A 28 -8.78 2.04 -13.46
N GLU A 29 -9.76 2.89 -13.20
CA GLU A 29 -9.58 4.35 -13.11
C GLU A 29 -8.69 4.71 -11.91
N PHE A 30 -8.95 4.11 -10.75
CA PHE A 30 -8.11 4.28 -9.56
C PHE A 30 -6.65 3.90 -9.81
N ILE A 31 -6.42 2.84 -10.57
CA ILE A 31 -5.08 2.35 -10.85
C ILE A 31 -4.35 3.23 -11.86
N ALA A 32 -5.07 3.76 -12.85
CA ALA A 32 -4.50 4.77 -13.73
C ALA A 32 -4.07 6.02 -12.94
N ILE A 33 -4.85 6.42 -11.93
CA ILE A 33 -4.50 7.53 -11.02
C ILE A 33 -3.27 7.18 -10.18
N LEU A 34 -3.20 5.98 -9.60
CA LEU A 34 -2.04 5.53 -8.81
C LEU A 34 -0.76 5.49 -9.65
N GLN A 35 -0.81 4.94 -10.86
CA GLN A 35 0.35 4.89 -11.75
C GLN A 35 0.84 6.29 -12.15
N GLU A 36 -0.08 7.25 -12.33
CA GLU A 36 0.30 8.64 -12.55
C GLU A 36 0.96 9.24 -11.30
N PHE A 37 0.44 8.93 -10.10
CA PHE A 37 1.08 9.32 -8.85
C PHE A 37 2.49 8.74 -8.69
N SER A 38 2.71 7.47 -9.01
CA SER A 38 4.04 6.84 -8.98
C SER A 38 5.03 7.51 -9.92
N LYS A 39 4.57 7.84 -11.13
CA LYS A 39 5.40 8.59 -12.10
C LYS A 39 5.77 9.96 -11.59
N LEU A 40 4.84 10.66 -10.94
CA LEU A 40 5.09 11.99 -10.38
C LEU A 40 5.99 11.92 -9.14
N PHE A 41 5.81 10.91 -8.29
CA PHE A 41 6.62 10.69 -7.09
C PHE A 41 8.09 10.37 -7.42
N GLY A 42 8.32 9.57 -8.45
CA GLY A 42 9.67 9.24 -8.94
C GLY A 42 10.27 10.26 -9.92
N ALA A 43 9.53 11.31 -10.30
CA ALA A 43 10.00 12.27 -11.29
C ALA A 43 11.03 13.23 -10.69
N PHE A 44 12.09 13.49 -11.45
CA PHE A 44 13.01 14.59 -11.14
C PHE A 44 12.31 15.93 -11.39
N ASN A 45 12.20 16.75 -10.34
CA ASN A 45 11.74 18.13 -10.45
C ASN A 45 12.88 19.09 -10.10
N ILE A 46 13.25 19.97 -11.03
CA ILE A 46 14.36 20.93 -10.84
C ILE A 46 14.08 21.93 -9.70
N ALA A 47 12.80 22.21 -9.45
CA ALA A 47 12.36 23.07 -8.35
C ALA A 47 12.75 22.50 -6.96
N ASP A 48 12.85 21.18 -6.84
CA ASP A 48 13.17 20.51 -5.57
C ASP A 48 14.66 20.65 -5.20
N PHE A 49 15.52 20.90 -6.21
CA PHE A 49 16.97 21.01 -6.03
C PHE A 49 17.50 22.44 -6.14
N ILE A 50 16.77 23.32 -6.84
CA ILE A 50 17.19 24.70 -7.12
C ILE A 50 16.08 25.65 -6.65
N PRO A 51 16.14 26.15 -5.40
CA PRO A 51 15.06 26.94 -4.80
C PRO A 51 14.67 28.20 -5.59
N PHE A 52 15.62 28.81 -6.30
CA PHE A 52 15.35 29.99 -7.13
C PHE A 52 14.76 29.64 -8.51
N LEU A 53 14.58 28.37 -8.87
CA LEU A 53 13.88 27.94 -10.09
C LEU A 53 12.53 27.28 -9.76
N TRP A 54 11.95 27.58 -8.59
CA TRP A 54 10.69 26.98 -8.14
C TRP A 54 9.52 27.20 -9.11
N TRP A 55 9.54 28.26 -9.92
CA TRP A 55 8.52 28.57 -10.93
C TRP A 55 8.70 27.78 -12.24
N VAL A 56 9.84 27.10 -12.43
CA VAL A 56 10.14 26.36 -13.66
C VAL A 56 9.61 24.94 -13.51
N ASP A 57 8.46 24.68 -14.14
CA ASP A 57 7.84 23.35 -14.20
C ASP A 57 7.81 22.85 -15.66
N PRO A 58 8.95 22.42 -16.22
CA PRO A 58 9.07 22.13 -17.63
C PRO A 58 8.26 20.88 -18.05
N ASN A 59 7.94 20.02 -17.07
CA ASN A 59 7.19 18.78 -17.27
C ASN A 59 5.73 18.89 -16.79
N GLY A 60 5.29 20.07 -16.34
CA GLY A 60 3.94 20.31 -15.82
C GLY A 60 3.58 19.45 -14.60
N LEU A 61 4.56 19.02 -13.81
CA LEU A 61 4.42 18.10 -12.68
C LEU A 61 3.45 18.66 -11.64
N ASN A 62 3.48 19.97 -11.35
CA ASN A 62 2.62 20.57 -10.34
C ASN A 62 1.14 20.48 -10.75
N GLN A 63 0.83 20.79 -12.01
CA GLN A 63 -0.56 20.70 -12.50
C GLN A 63 -1.03 19.25 -12.59
N ARG A 64 -0.16 18.32 -13.02
CA ARG A 64 -0.48 16.89 -13.08
C ARG A 64 -0.71 16.32 -11.69
N LEU A 65 0.10 16.71 -10.71
CA LEU A 65 -0.06 16.31 -9.32
C LEU A 65 -1.38 16.79 -8.73
N VAL A 66 -1.75 18.05 -8.94
CA VAL A 66 -3.04 18.59 -8.48
C VAL A 66 -4.22 17.83 -9.11
N LYS A 67 -4.15 17.51 -10.42
CA LYS A 67 -5.20 16.74 -11.10
C LYS A 67 -5.27 15.30 -10.60
N ALA A 68 -4.13 14.61 -10.49
CA ALA A 68 -4.06 13.25 -9.96
C ALA A 68 -4.62 13.21 -8.54
N ARG A 69 -4.24 14.18 -7.70
CA ARG A 69 -4.73 14.30 -6.32
C ARG A 69 -6.24 14.52 -6.25
N ALA A 70 -6.78 15.42 -7.06
CA ALA A 70 -8.21 15.67 -7.10
C ALA A 70 -9.00 14.42 -7.54
N ALA A 71 -8.52 13.70 -8.55
CA ALA A 71 -9.14 12.46 -9.00
C ALA A 71 -9.09 11.36 -7.93
N LEU A 72 -7.94 11.22 -7.26
CA LEU A 72 -7.77 10.26 -6.16
C LEU A 72 -8.66 10.59 -4.96
N ASP A 73 -8.69 11.85 -4.54
CA ASP A 73 -9.53 12.31 -3.43
C ASP A 73 -11.01 12.06 -3.76
N GLY A 74 -11.47 12.35 -4.98
CA GLY A 74 -12.86 12.07 -5.40
C GLY A 74 -13.22 10.58 -5.42
N PHE A 75 -12.29 9.73 -5.86
CA PHE A 75 -12.49 8.28 -5.84
C PHE A 75 -12.58 7.74 -4.40
N ILE A 76 -11.63 8.08 -3.53
CA ILE A 76 -11.64 7.62 -2.14
C ILE A 76 -12.85 8.18 -1.39
N ASP A 77 -13.27 9.41 -1.70
CA ASP A 77 -14.49 10.00 -1.16
C ASP A 77 -15.73 9.15 -1.46
N SER A 78 -15.88 8.70 -2.71
CA SER A 78 -16.98 7.82 -3.11
C SER A 78 -16.99 6.52 -2.30
N ILE A 79 -15.82 5.92 -2.09
CA ILE A 79 -15.68 4.69 -1.30
C ILE A 79 -16.08 4.95 0.16
N ILE A 80 -15.54 6.00 0.78
CA ILE A 80 -15.87 6.35 2.18
C ILE A 80 -17.38 6.56 2.33
N ASP A 81 -18.00 7.28 1.39
CA ASP A 81 -19.43 7.57 1.42
C ASP A 81 -20.28 6.29 1.26
N GLU A 82 -19.85 5.36 0.41
CA GLU A 82 -20.47 4.03 0.26
C GLU A 82 -20.47 3.26 1.58
N HIS A 83 -19.30 3.16 2.25
CA HIS A 83 -19.15 2.45 3.52
C HIS A 83 -19.96 3.11 4.65
N ILE A 84 -19.97 4.45 4.73
CA ILE A 84 -20.81 5.18 5.68
C ILE A 84 -22.29 4.90 5.42
N SER A 85 -22.72 4.93 4.15
CA SER A 85 -24.12 4.69 3.77
C SER A 85 -24.56 3.26 4.10
N TYR A 86 -23.66 2.29 3.92
CA TYR A 86 -23.90 0.89 4.20
C TYR A 86 -23.99 0.63 5.71
N LYS A 87 -23.06 1.17 6.51
CA LYS A 87 -23.14 1.14 7.98
C LYS A 87 -24.44 1.76 8.52
N LYS A 88 -24.90 2.88 7.96
CA LYS A 88 -26.19 3.52 8.36
C LYS A 88 -27.41 2.63 8.07
N LYS A 89 -27.37 1.76 7.06
CA LYS A 89 -28.46 0.84 6.71
C LYS A 89 -28.49 -0.43 7.58
N LYS A 90 -27.40 -0.78 8.27
CA LYS A 90 -27.33 -1.91 9.21
C LYS A 90 -27.88 -1.53 10.61
N LYS A 91 -29.17 -1.79 10.86
CA LYS A 91 -29.77 -2.01 12.21
C LYS A 91 -30.78 -3.17 12.12
N PRO A 92 -31.09 -3.90 13.22
CA PRO A 92 -30.27 -4.87 13.94
C PRO A 92 -30.80 -6.31 13.73
N ASN A 93 -31.23 -6.71 12.52
CA ASN A 93 -31.85 -8.02 12.31
C ASN A 93 -31.54 -8.63 10.92
N GLY A 94 -30.26 -8.80 10.59
CA GLY A 94 -29.87 -9.46 9.35
C GLY A 94 -28.43 -9.92 9.39
N VAL A 95 -28.25 -11.20 9.70
CA VAL A 95 -26.97 -11.91 9.68
C VAL A 95 -26.47 -11.99 8.24
N VAL A 96 -25.71 -10.98 7.83
CA VAL A 96 -24.67 -11.16 6.79
C VAL A 96 -23.42 -10.49 7.35
N LYS A 97 -22.51 -11.30 7.90
CA LYS A 97 -21.11 -10.91 8.07
C LYS A 97 -20.56 -10.76 6.65
N GLU A 98 -20.69 -9.57 6.08
CA GLU A 98 -19.72 -9.16 5.07
C GLU A 98 -18.37 -9.03 5.77
N GLU A 99 -17.30 -9.44 5.07
CA GLU A 99 -15.93 -9.28 5.54
C GLU A 99 -15.69 -7.79 5.79
N GLU A 100 -15.48 -7.40 7.06
CA GLU A 100 -15.04 -6.03 7.39
C GLU A 100 -13.70 -5.79 6.69
N ASP A 101 -13.57 -4.61 6.07
CA ASP A 101 -12.35 -4.18 5.42
C ASP A 101 -11.65 -3.03 6.16
N MET A 102 -10.52 -2.59 5.62
CA MET A 102 -9.73 -1.53 6.20
C MET A 102 -10.49 -0.19 6.32
N VAL A 103 -11.38 0.15 5.38
CA VAL A 103 -12.18 1.38 5.48
C VAL A 103 -13.18 1.27 6.62
N ASP A 104 -13.81 0.11 6.78
CA ASP A 104 -14.69 -0.14 7.93
C ASP A 104 -13.97 0.04 9.26
N ASP A 105 -12.74 -0.46 9.39
CA ASP A 105 -11.91 -0.31 10.58
C ASP A 105 -11.54 1.16 10.84
N LEU A 106 -11.10 1.88 9.81
CA LEU A 106 -10.74 3.31 9.92
C LEU A 106 -11.94 4.18 10.30
N LEU A 107 -13.13 3.84 9.79
CA LEU A 107 -14.38 4.55 10.11
C LEU A 107 -14.77 4.41 11.59
N ASN A 108 -14.31 3.38 12.30
CA ASN A 108 -14.57 3.23 13.74
C ASN A 108 -13.86 4.32 14.57
N PHE A 109 -12.82 4.96 14.01
CA PHE A 109 -12.09 6.07 14.62
C PHE A 109 -12.47 7.45 14.04
N TYR A 110 -13.45 7.50 13.13
CA TYR A 110 -13.84 8.71 12.44
C TYR A 110 -14.61 9.67 13.36
N SER A 111 -14.20 10.93 13.39
CA SER A 111 -14.73 11.95 14.32
C SER A 111 -15.81 12.88 13.74
N GLY A 112 -16.46 12.51 12.63
CA GLY A 112 -17.52 13.32 12.03
C GLY A 112 -18.80 13.40 12.88
N ASP A 113 -19.51 14.53 12.75
CA ASP A 113 -20.62 15.03 13.60
C ASP A 113 -21.85 14.11 13.80
N GLU A 114 -21.89 12.90 13.22
CA GLU A 114 -23.05 12.00 13.36
C GLU A 114 -22.74 10.57 13.83
N MET A 115 -21.46 10.19 14.03
CA MET A 115 -21.12 8.79 14.34
C MET A 115 -20.31 8.58 15.62
N GLY A 116 -20.05 9.64 16.39
CA GLY A 116 -19.41 9.58 17.70
C GLY A 116 -20.39 9.38 18.87
N LYS A 117 -21.14 8.27 18.88
CA LYS A 117 -21.71 7.72 20.13
C LYS A 117 -21.32 6.25 20.26
N VAL A 118 -20.03 6.02 20.44
CA VAL A 118 -19.54 4.78 21.05
C VAL A 118 -19.35 5.10 22.53
N SER A 119 -19.89 4.22 23.37
CA SER A 119 -20.13 4.37 24.81
C SER A 119 -19.01 5.08 25.58
N GLU A 120 -19.42 5.90 26.54
CA GLU A 120 -18.57 6.45 27.62
C GLU A 120 -17.96 5.32 28.46
N SER A 121 -16.91 4.67 27.94
CA SER A 121 -16.01 3.84 28.73
C SER A 121 -14.62 4.43 28.67
N ASP A 122 -14.11 4.69 29.86
CA ASP A 122 -13.00 5.57 30.22
C ASP A 122 -11.62 4.93 29.97
N ASP A 123 -11.39 4.43 28.75
CA ASP A 123 -10.14 3.74 28.40
C ASP A 123 -9.36 4.48 27.30
N LEU A 124 -8.03 4.44 27.43
CA LEU A 124 -7.00 5.13 26.63
C LEU A 124 -7.11 4.98 25.09
N GLN A 125 -7.98 4.10 24.58
CA GLN A 125 -8.25 3.91 23.15
C GLN A 125 -8.99 5.10 22.50
N ASN A 126 -9.50 6.05 23.30
CA ASN A 126 -10.23 7.25 22.86
C ASN A 126 -9.35 8.42 22.34
N ALA A 127 -8.04 8.24 22.18
CA ALA A 127 -7.13 9.34 21.84
C ALA A 127 -7.00 9.62 20.34
N ILE A 128 -7.18 8.61 19.47
CA ILE A 128 -6.95 8.77 18.02
C ILE A 128 -8.27 9.08 17.34
N LYS A 129 -8.45 10.36 17.05
CA LYS A 129 -9.57 10.90 16.28
C LYS A 129 -9.11 11.10 14.84
N LEU A 130 -9.61 10.28 13.93
CA LEU A 130 -9.30 10.42 12.51
C LEU A 130 -10.26 11.41 11.85
N THR A 131 -9.69 12.33 11.09
CA THR A 131 -10.44 13.15 10.13
C THR A 131 -10.62 12.38 8.83
N ARG A 132 -11.52 12.85 7.96
CA ARG A 132 -11.74 12.24 6.65
C ARG A 132 -10.47 12.30 5.80
N ASP A 133 -9.71 13.39 5.92
CA ASP A 133 -8.42 13.55 5.23
C ASP A 133 -7.36 12.57 5.74
N ASN A 134 -7.38 12.23 7.04
CA ASN A 134 -6.48 11.19 7.56
C ASN A 134 -6.82 9.82 6.98
N ILE A 135 -8.12 9.47 6.93
CA ILE A 135 -8.57 8.19 6.35
C ILE A 135 -8.15 8.09 4.89
N LYS A 136 -8.37 9.16 4.10
CA LYS A 136 -7.92 9.23 2.70
C LYS A 136 -6.42 9.04 2.54
N ALA A 137 -5.63 9.72 3.38
CA ALA A 137 -4.17 9.63 3.33
C ALA A 137 -3.68 8.21 3.63
N ILE A 138 -4.28 7.54 4.63
CA ILE A 138 -3.92 6.17 5.00
C ILE A 138 -4.27 5.18 3.87
N ILE A 139 -5.47 5.32 3.28
CA ILE A 139 -5.89 4.51 2.12
C ILE A 139 -4.91 4.68 0.96
N MET A 140 -4.55 5.93 0.63
CA MET A 140 -3.60 6.23 -0.43
C MET A 140 -2.24 5.57 -0.17
N ASP A 141 -1.72 5.66 1.06
CA ASP A 141 -0.42 5.10 1.43
C ASP A 141 -0.38 3.58 1.29
N VAL A 142 -1.44 2.88 1.74
CA VAL A 142 -1.55 1.41 1.60
C VAL A 142 -1.65 1.00 0.14
N MET A 143 -2.46 1.68 -0.65
CA MET A 143 -2.62 1.34 -2.07
C MET A 143 -1.34 1.59 -2.87
N PHE A 144 -0.64 2.69 -2.61
CA PHE A 144 0.64 3.02 -3.24
C PHE A 144 1.75 2.04 -2.81
N GLY A 145 1.93 1.89 -1.49
CA GLY A 145 2.98 1.06 -0.92
C GLY A 145 2.80 -0.43 -1.20
N GLY A 146 1.57 -0.94 -1.23
CA GLY A 146 1.28 -2.38 -1.33
C GLY A 146 1.25 -2.94 -2.74
N THR A 147 1.08 -2.12 -3.79
CA THR A 147 0.84 -2.62 -5.15
C THR A 147 2.13 -2.74 -5.97
N GLU A 148 2.79 -1.62 -6.26
CA GLU A 148 3.97 -1.58 -7.14
C GLU A 148 5.20 -2.23 -6.50
N THR A 149 5.44 -1.98 -5.21
CA THR A 149 6.64 -2.50 -4.52
C THR A 149 6.64 -4.02 -4.45
N VAL A 150 5.49 -4.63 -4.13
CA VAL A 150 5.31 -6.07 -4.04
C VAL A 150 5.37 -6.70 -5.44
N ALA A 151 4.78 -6.04 -6.45
CA ALA A 151 4.84 -6.53 -7.82
C ALA A 151 6.28 -6.59 -8.33
N SER A 152 7.06 -5.52 -8.08
CA SER A 152 8.48 -5.48 -8.44
C SER A 152 9.29 -6.56 -7.72
N ALA A 153 9.04 -6.79 -6.42
CA ALA A 153 9.72 -7.84 -5.66
C ALA A 153 9.44 -9.25 -6.22
N ILE A 154 8.19 -9.55 -6.59
CA ILE A 154 7.81 -10.84 -7.19
C ILE A 154 8.46 -11.00 -8.58
N GLU A 155 8.45 -9.95 -9.40
CA GLU A 155 9.06 -9.97 -10.73
C GLU A 155 10.56 -10.27 -10.66
N TRP A 156 11.28 -9.60 -9.75
CA TRP A 156 12.70 -9.87 -9.52
C TRP A 156 12.96 -11.26 -8.93
N ALA A 157 12.12 -11.73 -8.00
CA ALA A 157 12.27 -13.06 -7.43
C ALA A 157 12.13 -14.13 -8.51
N MET A 158 11.15 -13.99 -9.39
CA MET A 158 10.98 -14.88 -10.54
C MET A 158 12.16 -14.78 -11.51
N ALA A 159 12.63 -13.58 -11.83
CA ALA A 159 13.76 -13.38 -12.72
C ALA A 159 15.04 -14.05 -12.20
N GLU A 160 15.36 -13.89 -10.90
CA GLU A 160 16.54 -14.50 -10.29
C GLU A 160 16.44 -16.03 -10.20
N LEU A 161 15.27 -16.57 -9.84
CA LEU A 161 15.05 -18.02 -9.80
C LEU A 161 15.14 -18.64 -11.20
N LEU A 162 14.58 -18.00 -12.23
CA LEU A 162 14.69 -18.48 -13.61
C LEU A 162 16.14 -18.41 -14.14
N ARG A 163 16.95 -17.50 -13.61
CA ARG A 163 18.37 -17.36 -13.93
C ARG A 163 19.24 -18.39 -13.20
N SER A 164 18.76 -18.97 -12.10
CA SER A 164 19.44 -19.99 -11.31
C SER A 164 18.62 -21.29 -11.19
N PRO A 165 18.71 -22.20 -12.19
CA PRO A 165 17.94 -23.44 -12.21
C PRO A 165 18.14 -24.34 -10.99
N ASP A 166 19.35 -24.34 -10.41
CA ASP A 166 19.66 -25.11 -9.20
C ASP A 166 18.89 -24.57 -7.98
N ASP A 167 18.82 -23.25 -7.83
CA ASP A 167 18.06 -22.60 -6.75
C ASP A 167 16.56 -22.80 -6.92
N LEU A 168 16.06 -22.67 -8.15
CA LEU A 168 14.66 -22.93 -8.48
C LEU A 168 14.27 -24.38 -8.13
N THR A 169 15.10 -25.35 -8.53
CA THR A 169 14.88 -26.77 -8.23
C THR A 169 14.88 -27.01 -6.72
N ARG A 170 15.78 -26.34 -5.99
CA ARG A 170 15.86 -26.47 -4.53
C ARG A 170 14.65 -25.87 -3.81
N VAL A 171 14.13 -24.73 -4.28
CA VAL A 171 12.88 -24.14 -3.76
C VAL A 171 11.69 -25.06 -4.04
N GLN A 172 11.58 -25.60 -5.25
CA GLN A 172 10.51 -26.54 -5.61
C GLN A 172 10.54 -27.81 -4.75
N LYS A 173 11.74 -28.35 -4.51
CA LYS A 173 11.91 -29.51 -3.62
C LYS A 173 11.53 -29.19 -2.18
N GLU A 174 11.94 -28.04 -1.64
CA GLU A 174 11.53 -27.62 -0.29
C GLU A 174 10.00 -27.49 -0.17
N LEU A 175 9.34 -26.91 -1.19
CA LEU A 175 7.88 -26.82 -1.24
C LEU A 175 7.23 -28.22 -1.27
N GLU A 176 7.75 -29.15 -2.07
CA GLU A 176 7.25 -30.53 -2.12
C GLU A 176 7.42 -31.25 -0.78
N ASP A 177 8.58 -31.11 -0.13
CA ASP A 177 8.89 -31.76 1.15
C ASP A 177 8.03 -31.21 2.31
N VAL A 178 7.75 -29.90 2.33
CA VAL A 178 7.01 -29.24 3.43
C VAL A 178 5.49 -29.25 3.21
N VAL A 179 5.04 -28.96 1.98
CA VAL A 179 3.64 -28.72 1.66
C VAL A 179 3.00 -29.95 1.01
N GLY A 180 3.76 -30.64 0.15
CA GLY A 180 3.28 -31.71 -0.72
C GLY A 180 2.55 -31.20 -1.97
N LEU A 181 2.18 -32.12 -2.86
CA LEU A 181 1.57 -31.82 -4.15
C LEU A 181 0.02 -31.81 -4.14
N THR A 182 -0.60 -32.09 -3.00
CA THR A 182 -2.05 -32.33 -2.89
C THR A 182 -2.86 -31.14 -2.38
N ARG A 183 -2.18 -30.10 -1.88
CA ARG A 183 -2.82 -28.91 -1.29
C ARG A 183 -2.07 -27.63 -1.66
N ARG A 184 -2.71 -26.49 -1.39
CA ARG A 184 -2.07 -25.17 -1.52
C ARG A 184 -1.23 -24.86 -0.27
N VAL A 185 -0.26 -23.97 -0.45
CA VAL A 185 0.54 -23.39 0.64
C VAL A 185 -0.39 -22.63 1.59
N ASP A 186 -0.17 -22.82 2.89
CA ASP A 186 -0.81 -22.07 3.96
C ASP A 186 0.23 -21.16 4.66
N GLU A 187 -0.21 -20.08 5.30
CA GLU A 187 0.70 -19.16 6.02
C GLU A 187 1.53 -19.89 7.10
N SER A 188 0.95 -20.90 7.74
CA SER A 188 1.64 -21.72 8.75
C SER A 188 2.79 -22.57 8.19
N ASP A 189 2.87 -22.76 6.87
CA ASP A 189 3.98 -23.45 6.22
C ASP A 189 5.22 -22.55 6.06
N LEU A 190 5.03 -21.23 6.01
CA LEU A 190 6.11 -20.27 5.70
C LEU A 190 7.29 -20.36 6.67
N ASP A 191 7.03 -20.71 7.93
CA ASP A 191 8.07 -20.91 8.94
C ASP A 191 8.99 -22.10 8.64
N LYS A 192 8.51 -23.07 7.86
CA LYS A 192 9.26 -24.27 7.46
C LYS A 192 9.95 -24.09 6.10
N LEU A 193 9.50 -23.14 5.29
CA LEU A 193 10.07 -22.82 3.96
C LEU A 193 11.30 -21.92 4.09
N THR A 194 12.35 -22.44 4.72
CA THR A 194 13.56 -21.69 5.08
C THR A 194 14.32 -21.22 3.85
N TYR A 195 14.51 -22.08 2.86
CA TYR A 195 15.24 -21.77 1.64
C TYR A 195 14.49 -20.76 0.77
N PHE A 196 13.18 -20.95 0.59
CA PHE A 196 12.33 -19.97 -0.07
C PHE A 196 12.47 -18.58 0.57
N ARG A 197 12.42 -18.50 1.91
CA ARG A 197 12.63 -17.24 2.64
C ARG A 197 14.02 -16.64 2.40
N CYS A 198 15.06 -17.46 2.27
CA CYS A 198 16.39 -16.99 1.89
C CYS A 198 16.40 -16.42 0.46
N CYS A 199 15.75 -17.07 -0.50
CA CYS A 199 15.63 -16.55 -1.87
C CYS A 199 14.92 -15.19 -1.92
N ILE A 200 13.83 -15.01 -1.16
CA ILE A 200 13.14 -13.72 -1.08
C ILE A 200 14.04 -12.66 -0.44
N LYS A 201 14.73 -12.98 0.66
CA LYS A 201 15.68 -12.05 1.30
C LYS A 201 16.82 -11.65 0.36
N GLU A 202 17.36 -12.59 -0.40
CA GLU A 202 18.45 -12.33 -1.34
C GLU A 202 17.97 -11.49 -2.53
N THR A 203 16.75 -11.76 -3.02
CA THR A 203 16.10 -10.92 -4.04
C THR A 203 15.99 -9.48 -3.55
N LEU A 204 15.49 -9.25 -2.33
CA LEU A 204 15.37 -7.90 -1.77
C LEU A 204 16.72 -7.24 -1.46
N ARG A 205 17.76 -8.04 -1.18
CA ARG A 205 19.13 -7.54 -1.01
C ARG A 205 19.71 -7.02 -2.33
N LEU A 206 19.42 -7.70 -3.43
CA LEU A 206 19.90 -7.36 -4.77
C LEU A 206 19.06 -6.29 -5.45
N HIS A 207 17.73 -6.39 -5.30
CA HIS A 207 16.73 -5.62 -6.02
C HIS A 207 15.70 -5.00 -5.05
N PRO A 208 16.12 -4.09 -4.16
CA PRO A 208 15.18 -3.39 -3.29
C PRO A 208 14.24 -2.53 -4.15
N PRO A 209 12.90 -2.68 -4.04
CA PRO A 209 11.96 -1.87 -4.83
C PRO A 209 12.13 -0.36 -4.63
N ILE A 210 12.55 0.03 -3.41
CA ILE A 210 12.87 1.42 -3.05
C ILE A 210 14.33 1.46 -2.58
N PRO A 211 15.30 1.69 -3.49
CA PRO A 211 16.73 1.64 -3.15
C PRO A 211 17.20 2.84 -2.31
N LEU A 212 16.48 3.96 -2.34
CA LEU A 212 16.78 5.17 -1.58
C LEU A 212 15.58 5.51 -0.67
N LEU A 213 15.78 5.44 0.64
CA LEU A 213 14.76 5.80 1.62
C LEU A 213 14.75 7.32 1.84
N LEU A 214 13.55 7.88 1.98
CA LEU A 214 13.36 9.30 2.23
C LEU A 214 13.45 9.58 3.74
N HIS A 215 14.36 10.47 4.13
CA HIS A 215 14.53 10.91 5.51
C HIS A 215 14.74 12.41 5.57
N GLU A 216 14.21 13.02 6.63
CA GLU A 216 14.42 14.42 6.96
C GLU A 216 14.84 14.57 8.42
N THR A 217 15.67 15.58 8.70
CA THR A 217 16.21 15.80 10.04
C THR A 217 15.26 16.70 10.84
N ALA A 218 14.36 16.10 11.62
CA ALA A 218 13.36 16.83 12.40
C ALA A 218 13.95 17.75 13.50
N LYS A 219 15.16 17.40 13.99
CA LYS A 219 15.94 18.16 14.96
C LYS A 219 17.41 17.95 14.67
N GLU A 220 18.22 18.96 14.96
CA GLU A 220 19.67 18.86 14.83
C GLU A 220 20.21 17.62 15.54
N ALA A 221 21.08 16.87 14.86
CA ALA A 221 21.62 15.60 15.32
C ALA A 221 23.11 15.48 15.00
N VAL A 222 23.80 14.59 15.72
CA VAL A 222 25.18 14.20 15.40
C VAL A 222 25.17 12.72 15.01
N VAL A 223 25.63 12.40 13.80
CA VAL A 223 25.71 11.03 13.28
C VAL A 223 27.14 10.79 12.81
N GLY A 224 27.80 9.76 13.36
CA GLY A 224 29.18 9.43 13.01
C GLY A 224 30.18 10.56 13.27
N GLY A 225 29.90 11.46 14.22
CA GLY A 225 30.73 12.64 14.51
C GLY A 225 30.44 13.88 13.65
N TYR A 226 29.53 13.77 12.67
CA TYR A 226 29.12 14.89 11.83
C TYR A 226 27.82 15.51 12.34
N ARG A 227 27.78 16.85 12.38
CA ARG A 227 26.57 17.61 12.72
C ARG A 227 25.64 17.68 11.50
N ILE A 228 24.41 17.21 11.67
CA ILE A 228 23.34 17.26 10.68
C ILE A 228 22.31 18.31 11.15
N PRO A 229 22.12 19.42 10.41
CA PRO A 229 21.19 20.48 10.79
C PRO A 229 19.73 20.03 10.62
N LYS A 230 18.84 20.68 11.37
CA LYS A 230 17.39 20.56 11.16
C LYS A 230 17.02 21.11 9.77
N GLN A 231 16.10 20.43 9.09
CA GLN A 231 15.35 20.95 7.94
C GLN A 231 13.99 21.49 8.41
#